data_AF-A0A353LXD3-F1
#
_entry.id   AF-A0A353LXD3-F1
#
_cell.length_a   1.000
_cell.length_b   1.000
_cell.length_c   1.000
_cell.angle_alpha   90.00
_cell.angle_beta   90.00
_cell.angle_gamma   90.00
#
_symmetry.space_group_name_H-M   'P 1'
#
loop_
_entity.id
_entity.type
_entity.pdbx_description
1 polymer ?
#
loop_
_entity_poly.entity_id
_entity_poly.type
_entity_poly.pdbx_seq_one_letter_code
_entity_poly.pdbx_strand_id
1 'polypeptide(L)' 'MTGNLEKITTGEEHLGQSCIVCQKPMDAGDEVVACPRCRSVHHAECWKGKGGCGKAGCAQI' A
#
# COMPACT_ATOMS: atom_id res chain seq x y z
N MET A 1 8.92 -11.44 18.97
CA MET A 1 7.82 -11.54 17.99
C MET A 1 8.01 -10.38 17.03
N THR A 2 8.59 -10.65 15.86
CA THR A 2 9.06 -9.64 14.90
C THR A 2 7.83 -9.00 14.26
N GLY A 3 7.45 -7.81 14.74
CA GLY A 3 6.34 -7.04 14.18
C GLY A 3 6.61 -6.78 12.71
N ASN A 4 5.73 -7.29 11.84
CA ASN A 4 5.73 -6.95 10.44
C ASN A 4 5.44 -5.45 10.36
N LEU A 5 6.47 -4.63 10.13
CA LEU A 5 6.35 -3.17 10.06
C LEU A 5 5.72 -2.79 8.72
N GLU A 6 4.49 -3.22 8.50
CA GLU A 6 3.61 -2.60 7.51
C GLU A 6 3.22 -1.25 8.12
N LYS A 7 4.04 -0.22 7.87
CA LYS A 7 3.75 1.12 8.34
C LYS A 7 2.58 1.66 7.52
N ILE A 8 1.40 1.70 8.14
CA ILE A 8 0.26 2.44 7.61
C ILE A 8 0.60 3.92 7.79
N THR A 9 0.70 4.65 6.69
CA THR A 9 0.90 6.09 6.63
C THR A 9 -0.38 6.77 6.15
N THR A 10 -0.45 8.08 6.31
CA THR A 10 -1.56 8.89 5.81
C THR A 10 -1.32 9.23 4.33
N GLY A 11 -2.38 9.25 3.52
CA GLY A 11 -2.31 9.52 2.09
C GLY A 11 -1.82 10.92 1.75
N GLU A 12 -1.84 11.86 2.72
CA GLU A 12 -1.15 13.15 2.65
C GLU A 12 0.31 13.03 2.21
N GLU A 13 1.04 12.02 2.69
CA GLU A 13 2.46 11.80 2.33
C GLU A 13 2.63 11.17 0.94
N HIS A 14 1.54 10.68 0.34
CA HIS A 14 1.50 9.94 -0.91
C HIS A 14 0.60 10.59 -1.97
N LEU A 15 0.24 11.87 -1.77
CA LEU A 15 -0.56 12.64 -2.73
C LEU A 15 0.10 12.62 -4.11
N GLY A 16 -0.70 12.32 -5.13
CA GLY A 16 -0.23 12.16 -6.52
C GLY A 16 0.29 10.76 -6.86
N GLN A 17 0.44 9.87 -5.88
CA GLN A 17 0.59 8.44 -6.15
C GLN A 17 -0.78 7.78 -6.30
N SER A 18 -0.84 6.65 -6.99
CA SER A 18 -2.06 5.88 -7.18
C SER A 18 -1.89 4.45 -6.66
N CYS A 19 -2.97 3.92 -6.10
CA CYS A 19 -3.03 2.55 -5.64
C CYS A 19 -2.84 1.60 -6.83
N ILE A 20 -1.83 0.73 -6.80
CA ILE A 20 -1.61 -0.22 -7.91
C ILE A 20 -2.72 -1.29 -8.03
N VAL A 21 -3.58 -1.43 -7.02
CA VAL A 21 -4.70 -2.39 -7.02
C VAL A 21 -5.95 -1.80 -7.69
N CYS A 22 -6.42 -0.64 -7.21
CA CYS A 22 -7.65 -0.01 -7.71
C CYS A 22 -7.40 1.12 -8.71
N GLN A 23 -6.15 1.50 -8.95
CA GLN A 23 -5.70 2.60 -9.81
C GLN A 23 -6.27 3.98 -9.47
N LYS A 24 -6.88 4.14 -8.30
CA LYS A 24 -7.33 5.44 -7.80
C LYS A 24 -6.15 6.20 -7.16
N PRO A 25 -6.08 7.53 -7.34
CA PRO A 25 -5.12 8.37 -6.64
C PRO A 25 -5.33 8.28 -5.12
N MET A 26 -4.27 8.49 -4.35
CA MET A 26 -4.36 8.60 -2.89
C MET A 26 -4.85 10.00 -2.51
N ASP A 27 -5.85 10.06 -1.65
CA ASP A 27 -6.32 11.30 -1.04
C ASP A 27 -5.64 11.52 0.33
N ALA A 28 -5.66 12.78 0.78
CA ALA A 28 -5.05 13.17 2.06
C ALA A 28 -5.59 12.33 3.24
N GLY A 29 -6.90 12.09 3.28
CA GLY A 29 -7.54 11.33 4.35
C GLY A 29 -7.38 9.81 4.26
N ASP A 30 -6.75 9.28 3.21
CA ASP A 30 -6.68 7.85 3.01
C ASP A 30 -5.63 7.18 3.90
N GLU A 31 -5.91 5.97 4.36
CA GLU A 31 -4.89 5.11 4.92
C GLU A 31 -4.10 4.44 3.80
N VAL A 32 -2.79 4.63 3.80
CA VAL A 32 -1.89 4.16 2.77
C VAL A 32 -0.88 3.17 3.34
N VAL A 33 -0.64 2.09 2.59
CA VAL A 33 0.36 1.07 2.90
C VAL A 33 1.36 1.02 1.75
N ALA A 34 2.62 1.29 2.06
CA ALA A 34 3.72 1.06 1.15
C ALA A 34 4.28 -0.35 1.33
N CYS A 35 4.35 -1.13 0.26
CA CYS A 35 4.95 -2.45 0.32
C CYS A 35 6.42 -2.36 0.75
N PRO A 36 6.87 -3.06 1.81
CA PRO A 36 8.26 -3.00 2.26
C PRO A 36 9.25 -3.61 1.27
N ARG A 37 8.77 -4.38 0.28
CA ARG A 37 9.60 -5.08 -0.72
C ARG A 37 9.75 -4.26 -2.01
N CYS A 38 8.62 -3.88 -2.62
CA CYS A 38 8.63 -3.20 -3.91
C CYS A 38 8.33 -1.69 -3.83
N ARG A 39 8.01 -1.18 -2.64
CA ARG A 39 7.60 0.22 -2.38
C ARG A 39 6.38 0.69 -3.17
N SER A 40 5.61 -0.23 -3.73
CA SER A 40 4.32 0.11 -4.33
C SER A 40 3.34 0.55 -3.26
N VAL A 41 2.53 1.54 -3.61
CA VAL A 41 1.61 2.21 -2.70
C VAL A 41 0.22 1.63 -2.91
N HIS A 42 -0.47 1.36 -1.81
CA HIS A 42 -1.77 0.73 -1.78
C HIS A 42 -2.65 1.43 -0.76
N HIS A 43 -3.96 1.54 -1.01
CA HIS A 43 -4.88 1.84 0.09
C HIS A 43 -4.81 0.69 1.10
N ALA A 44 -4.88 1.00 2.40
CA ALA A 44 -4.86 -0.01 3.45
C ALA A 44 -5.98 -1.04 3.28
N GLU A 45 -7.15 -0.60 2.82
CA GLU A 45 -8.26 -1.50 2.48
C GLU A 45 -7.93 -2.42 1.29
N CYS A 46 -7.36 -1.87 0.21
CA CYS A 46 -6.95 -2.65 -0.96
C CYS A 46 -5.86 -3.67 -0.60
N TRP A 47 -4.91 -3.28 0.27
CA TRP A 47 -3.86 -4.15 0.77
C TRP A 47 -4.43 -5.33 1.56
N LYS A 48 -5.31 -5.04 2.53
CA LYS A 48 -5.99 -6.06 3.34
C LYS A 48 -6.86 -6.98 2.48
N GLY A 49 -7.64 -6.42 1.55
CA GLY A 49 -8.51 -7.19 0.65
C GLY A 49 -7.75 -8.12 -0.29
N LYS A 50 -6.53 -7.74 -0.71
CA LYS A 50 -5.62 -8.61 -1.48
C LYS A 50 -4.84 -9.61 -0.61
N GLY A 51 -4.73 -9.36 0.69
CA GLY A 51 -3.85 -10.11 1.60
C GLY A 51 -2.36 -9.78 1.43
N GLY A 52 -2.03 -8.58 0.92
CA GLY A 52 -0.65 -8.14 0.68
C GLY A 52 -0.49 -7.33 -0.60
N CYS A 53 0.74 -7.30 -1.13
CA CYS A 53 1.06 -6.51 -2.32
C CYS A 53 0.35 -7.05 -3.57
N GLY A 54 -0.50 -6.24 -4.19
CA GLY A 54 -1.18 -6.57 -5.45
C GLY A 54 -0.33 -6.42 -6.72
N LYS A 55 0.97 -6.10 -6.61
CA LYS A 55 1.85 -5.96 -7.79
C LYS A 55 2.26 -7.33 -8.32
N ALA A 56 2.02 -7.58 -9.60
CA ALA A 56 2.50 -8.78 -10.27
C ALA A 56 4.04 -8.87 -10.19
N GLY A 57 4.56 -10.01 -9.72
CA GLY A 57 6.00 -10.26 -9.57
C GLY A 57 6.65 -9.64 -8.33
N CYS A 58 5.87 -9.21 -7.33
CA CYS A 58 6.43 -8.82 -6.04
C CYS A 58 6.97 -10.05 -5.29
N ALA A 59 8.23 -9.99 -4.83
CA ALA A 59 8.91 -11.05 -4.07
C ALA A 59 8.42 -11.17 -2.60
N GLN A 60 7.12 -11.04 -2.39
CA GLN A 60 6.41 -11.31 -1.13
C GLN A 60 5.78 -12.72 -1.14
N ILE A 61 5.70 -13.36 -2.32
CA ILE A 61 5.53 -14.81 -2.51
C ILE A 61 6.90 -15.50 -2.44
#